data_AF-A0A7W0HBM3-F1
#
_entry.id   AF-A0A7W0HBM3-F1
#
_cell.length_a   1.000
_cell.length_b   1.000
_cell.length_c   1.000
_cell.angle_alpha   90.00
_cell.angle_beta   90.00
_cell.angle_gamma   90.00
#
_symmetry.space_group_name_H-M   'P 1'
#
loop_
_entity.id
_entity.type
_entity.pdbx_description
1 polymer ?
#
loop_
_entity_poly.entity_id
_entity_poly.type
_entity_poly.pdbx_seq_one_letter_code
_entity_poly.pdbx_strand_id
1 'polypeptide(L)'
;TYLPRKGPKSGIPVWMYPVLVALPLWAIVYIGAFGTTGSANTAPDGATIYQSAGCAGCHGATGGGGVGPAMAGGESKITFPNEADHIAWIETGSATVKGQTYGDPARPGGARVASSGGMPGFAGRLTPEEILAVTIYEREQL
;
A
#
# COMPACT_ATOMS: atom_id res chain seq x y z
N THR A 1 -20.42 -45.73 61.90
CA THR A 1 -21.18 -44.76 61.07
C THR A 1 -20.20 -43.88 60.34
N TYR A 2 -20.07 -44.05 59.02
CA TYR A 2 -19.14 -43.26 58.19
C TYR A 2 -19.89 -42.04 57.63
N LEU A 3 -19.39 -40.83 57.89
CA LEU A 3 -19.93 -39.60 57.28
C LEU A 3 -19.10 -39.24 56.04
N PRO A 4 -19.72 -39.06 54.86
CA PRO A 4 -18.97 -38.67 53.68
C PRO A 4 -18.40 -37.25 53.82
N ARG A 5 -17.12 -37.05 53.44
CA ARG A 5 -16.52 -35.71 53.31
C ARG A 5 -17.26 -34.93 52.22
N LYS A 6 -17.81 -33.76 52.56
CA LYS A 6 -18.29 -32.80 51.55
C LYS A 6 -17.11 -32.42 50.64
N GLY A 7 -17.21 -32.76 49.36
CA GLY A 7 -16.26 -32.29 48.35
C GLY A 7 -16.27 -30.75 48.25
N PRO A 8 -15.21 -30.14 47.71
CA PRO A 8 -15.12 -28.69 47.57
C PRO A 8 -16.32 -28.17 46.75
N LYS A 9 -17.01 -27.16 47.26
CA LYS A 9 -18.14 -26.55 46.55
C LYS A 9 -17.59 -25.78 45.35
N SER A 10 -17.82 -26.29 44.15
CA SER A 10 -17.49 -25.60 42.90
C SER A 10 -18.54 -24.51 42.63
N GLY A 11 -18.23 -23.29 43.03
CA GLY A 11 -19.01 -22.10 42.73
C GLY A 11 -18.10 -20.88 42.81
N ILE A 12 -18.35 -19.88 41.96
CA ILE A 12 -17.58 -18.64 41.97
C ILE A 12 -17.74 -17.98 43.35
N PRO A 13 -16.64 -17.76 44.10
CA PRO A 13 -16.70 -17.10 45.39
C PRO A 13 -17.38 -15.73 45.28
N VAL A 14 -18.16 -15.35 46.30
CA VAL A 14 -18.93 -14.10 46.26
C VAL A 14 -18.04 -12.86 46.06
N TRP A 15 -16.78 -12.91 46.51
CA TRP A 15 -15.80 -11.84 46.32
C TRP A 15 -15.35 -11.64 44.87
N MET A 16 -15.57 -12.62 43.97
CA MET A 16 -15.22 -12.51 42.56
C MET A 16 -16.31 -11.83 41.72
N TYR A 17 -17.55 -11.72 42.20
CA TYR A 17 -18.61 -10.98 41.49
C TYR A 17 -18.27 -9.52 41.18
N PRO A 18 -17.73 -8.69 42.10
CA PRO A 18 -17.37 -7.32 41.76
C PRO A 18 -16.26 -7.24 40.69
N VAL A 19 -15.31 -8.18 40.68
CA VAL A 19 -14.23 -8.25 39.68
C VAL A 19 -14.80 -8.56 38.30
N LEU A 20 -15.72 -9.52 38.21
CA LEU A 20 -16.37 -9.90 36.95
C LEU A 20 -17.23 -8.78 36.36
N VAL A 21 -17.79 -7.91 37.19
CA VAL A 21 -18.56 -6.73 36.74
C VAL A 21 -17.62 -5.57 36.36
N ALA A 22 -16.52 -5.37 37.11
CA ALA A 22 -15.60 -4.27 36.88
C ALA A 22 -14.74 -4.44 35.62
N LEU A 23 -14.32 -5.67 35.29
CA LEU A 23 -13.47 -5.95 34.13
C LEU A 23 -14.05 -5.51 32.77
N PRO A 24 -15.31 -5.83 32.40
CA PRO A 24 -15.87 -5.38 31.13
C PRO A 24 -16.06 -3.85 31.09
N LEU A 25 -16.39 -3.22 32.21
CA LEU A 25 -16.50 -1.76 32.30
C LEU A 25 -15.14 -1.08 32.14
N TRP A 26 -14.11 -1.60 32.81
CA TRP A 26 -12.74 -1.11 32.67
C TRP A 26 -12.23 -1.29 31.24
N ALA A 27 -12.51 -2.42 30.59
CA ALA A 27 -12.12 -2.66 29.20
C ALA A 27 -12.72 -1.63 28.23
N ILE A 28 -14.00 -1.27 28.39
CA ILE A 28 -14.65 -0.24 27.55
C ILE A 28 -13.98 1.13 27.76
N VAL A 29 -13.74 1.52 29.01
CA VAL A 29 -13.06 2.79 29.35
C VAL A 29 -11.62 2.80 28.82
N TYR A 30 -10.90 1.69 28.96
CA TYR A 30 -9.53 1.54 28.48
C TYR A 30 -9.46 1.65 26.95
N ILE A 31 -10.37 1.02 26.21
CA ILE A 31 -10.46 1.15 24.74
C ILE A 31 -10.86 2.58 24.34
N GLY A 32 -11.72 3.26 25.08
CA GLY A 32 -12.04 4.67 24.78
C GLY A 32 -10.88 5.64 25.03
N ALA A 33 -10.08 5.39 26.08
CA ALA A 33 -8.99 6.27 26.49
C ALA A 33 -7.65 5.98 25.79
N PHE A 34 -7.40 4.71 25.46
CA PHE A 34 -6.13 4.23 24.90
C PHE A 34 -6.30 3.34 23.66
N GLY A 35 -7.55 3.10 23.23
CA GLY A 35 -7.78 2.51 21.92
C GLY A 35 -7.16 3.44 20.90
N THR A 36 -6.31 2.86 20.07
CA THR A 36 -5.58 3.60 19.05
C THR A 36 -6.59 4.42 18.25
N THR A 37 -6.47 5.74 18.31
CA THR A 37 -6.82 6.56 17.17
C THR A 37 -5.83 6.13 16.10
N GLY A 38 -6.15 5.06 15.37
CA GLY A 38 -5.47 4.78 14.12
C GLY A 38 -5.51 6.11 13.38
N SER A 39 -4.34 6.68 13.10
CA SER A 39 -4.20 7.87 12.28
C SER A 39 -5.25 7.75 11.20
N ALA A 40 -6.16 8.72 11.09
CA ALA A 40 -7.11 8.74 9.98
C ALA A 40 -6.24 8.54 8.73
N ASN A 41 -6.32 7.34 8.13
CA ASN A 41 -5.46 6.91 7.04
C ASN A 41 -5.83 7.80 5.86
N THR A 42 -5.22 8.97 5.80
CA THR A 42 -5.26 9.80 4.60
C THR A 42 -4.54 8.97 3.58
N ALA A 43 -5.25 8.63 2.48
CA ALA A 43 -4.66 7.87 1.40
C ALA A 43 -3.33 8.54 0.99
N PRO A 44 -2.28 7.75 0.69
CA PRO A 44 -1.00 8.34 0.30
C PRO A 44 -1.20 9.28 -0.89
N ASP A 45 -0.56 10.46 -0.84
CA ASP A 45 -0.65 11.43 -1.92
C ASP A 45 0.31 11.04 -3.06
N GLY A 46 -0.24 10.57 -4.17
CA GLY A 46 0.51 10.15 -5.35
C GLY A 46 1.41 11.24 -5.94
N ALA A 47 0.99 12.51 -5.87
CA ALA A 47 1.81 13.63 -6.36
C ALA A 47 3.06 13.81 -5.50
N THR A 48 2.90 13.73 -4.17
CA THR A 48 4.02 13.79 -3.23
C THR A 48 4.97 12.60 -3.43
N ILE A 49 4.45 11.39 -3.61
CA ILE A 49 5.25 10.18 -3.86
C ILE A 49 6.03 10.30 -5.18
N TYR A 50 5.39 10.78 -6.25
CA TYR A 50 6.04 10.99 -7.53
C TYR A 50 7.31 11.87 -7.42
N GLN A 51 7.25 12.90 -6.58
CA GLN A 51 8.40 13.77 -6.33
C GLN A 51 9.41 13.14 -5.38
N SER A 52 8.96 12.61 -4.24
CA SER A 52 9.83 12.13 -3.16
C SER A 52 10.52 10.80 -3.47
N ALA A 53 9.88 9.92 -4.24
CA ALA A 53 10.44 8.64 -4.68
C ALA A 53 11.44 8.80 -5.84
N GLY A 54 11.54 10.01 -6.41
CA GLY A 54 12.50 10.35 -7.46
C GLY A 54 12.02 10.07 -8.90
N CYS A 55 10.73 9.74 -9.10
CA CYS A 55 10.15 9.50 -10.43
C CYS A 55 10.37 10.73 -11.35
N ALA A 56 10.12 11.92 -10.80
CA ALA A 56 10.32 13.21 -11.45
C ALA A 56 11.75 13.45 -11.98
N GLY A 57 12.76 12.83 -11.38
CA GLY A 57 14.15 12.99 -11.81
C GLY A 57 14.43 12.44 -13.21
N CYS A 58 13.71 11.38 -13.59
CA CYS A 58 13.85 10.77 -14.92
C CYS A 58 12.70 11.16 -15.85
N HIS A 59 11.47 11.19 -15.34
CA HIS A 59 10.25 11.41 -16.12
C HIS A 59 9.82 12.89 -16.15
N GLY A 60 10.60 13.78 -15.56
CA GLY A 60 10.32 15.22 -15.48
C GLY A 60 9.34 15.57 -14.36
N ALA A 61 9.43 16.79 -13.84
CA ALA A 61 8.63 17.26 -12.70
C ALA A 61 7.12 17.15 -12.93
N THR A 62 6.67 17.25 -14.18
CA THR A 62 5.27 17.17 -14.61
C THR A 62 5.03 15.99 -15.56
N GLY A 63 5.86 14.94 -15.53
CA GLY A 63 5.70 13.76 -16.39
C GLY A 63 6.03 13.99 -17.87
N GLY A 64 6.65 15.11 -18.23
CA GLY A 64 7.00 15.46 -19.62
C GLY A 64 8.11 14.61 -20.25
N GLY A 65 8.72 13.72 -19.48
CA GLY A 65 9.86 12.89 -19.91
C GLY A 65 11.21 13.62 -19.84
N GLY A 66 12.23 12.96 -20.35
CA GLY A 66 13.60 13.46 -20.40
C GLY A 66 14.57 12.29 -20.52
N VAL A 67 15.04 11.79 -19.38
CA VAL A 67 15.82 10.55 -19.31
C VAL A 67 14.90 9.34 -19.49
N GLY A 68 13.75 9.36 -18.80
CA GLY A 68 12.66 8.42 -18.97
C GLY A 68 11.62 8.92 -19.99
N PRO A 69 10.73 8.05 -20.46
CA PRO A 69 9.63 8.44 -21.34
C PRO A 69 8.67 9.42 -20.66
N ALA A 70 8.00 10.23 -21.48
CA ALA A 70 6.86 11.01 -21.01
C ALA A 70 5.73 10.08 -20.54
N MET A 71 5.07 10.51 -19.47
CA MET A 71 3.90 9.87 -18.85
C MET A 71 2.67 10.78 -18.90
N ALA A 72 2.91 12.09 -19.06
CA ALA A 72 1.88 13.10 -19.19
C ALA A 72 1.05 12.96 -20.48
N GLY A 73 -0.14 13.53 -20.47
CA GLY A 73 -1.05 13.54 -21.62
C GLY A 73 -1.67 12.18 -21.92
N GLY A 74 -1.76 11.29 -20.93
CA GLY A 74 -2.33 9.95 -21.07
C GLY A 74 -1.36 8.90 -21.62
N GLU A 75 -0.07 9.22 -21.76
CA GLU A 75 0.96 8.29 -22.22
C GLU A 75 1.07 7.04 -21.34
N SER A 76 0.86 7.18 -20.02
CA SER A 76 0.79 6.05 -19.08
C SER A 76 -0.30 5.04 -19.45
N LYS A 77 -1.50 5.52 -19.78
CA LYS A 77 -2.65 4.67 -20.15
C LYS A 77 -2.49 4.04 -21.53
N ILE A 78 -1.88 4.78 -22.45
CA ILE A 78 -1.56 4.29 -23.78
C ILE A 78 -0.49 3.19 -23.71
N THR A 79 0.47 3.32 -22.80
CA THR A 79 1.53 2.31 -22.60
C THR A 79 1.02 1.12 -21.79
N PHE A 80 0.18 1.35 -20.78
CA PHE A 80 -0.41 0.32 -19.93
C PHE A 80 -1.94 0.50 -19.90
N PRO A 81 -2.67 -0.12 -20.84
CA PRO A 81 -4.13 -0.04 -20.85
C PRO A 81 -4.74 -0.57 -19.54
N ASN A 82 -4.17 -1.64 -19.00
CA ASN A 82 -4.53 -2.16 -17.69
C ASN A 82 -3.69 -1.49 -16.59
N GLU A 83 -4.35 -1.05 -15.51
CA GLU A 83 -3.68 -0.47 -14.35
C GLU A 83 -2.77 -1.47 -13.64
N ALA A 84 -3.17 -2.74 -13.54
CA ALA A 84 -2.38 -3.78 -12.89
C ALA A 84 -1.02 -3.98 -13.57
N ASP A 85 -0.96 -3.85 -14.90
CA ASP A 85 0.30 -3.92 -15.65
C ASP A 85 1.18 -2.71 -15.36
N HIS A 86 0.58 -1.53 -15.13
CA HIS A 86 1.32 -0.34 -14.73
C HIS A 86 1.89 -0.48 -13.31
N ILE A 87 1.10 -0.99 -12.36
CA ILE A 87 1.54 -1.29 -10.99
C ILE A 87 2.70 -2.28 -11.03
N ALA A 88 2.56 -3.39 -11.77
CA ALA A 88 3.60 -4.40 -11.89
C ALA A 88 4.90 -3.82 -12.48
N TRP A 89 4.77 -2.90 -13.45
CA TRP A 89 5.92 -2.20 -14.01
C TRP A 89 6.63 -1.32 -12.98
N ILE A 90 5.90 -0.58 -12.14
CA ILE A 90 6.48 0.25 -11.07
C ILE A 90 7.14 -0.63 -9.99
N GLU A 91 6.51 -1.75 -9.63
CA GLU A 91 7.06 -2.70 -8.65
C GLU A 91 8.37 -3.33 -9.11
N THR A 92 8.40 -3.85 -10.34
CA THR A 92 9.52 -4.66 -10.86
C THR A 92 10.60 -3.82 -11.54
N GLY A 93 10.20 -2.71 -12.15
CA GLY A 93 11.06 -1.91 -13.02
C GLY A 93 11.53 -2.68 -14.26
N SER A 94 12.54 -2.13 -14.91
CA SER A 94 12.99 -2.60 -16.23
C SER A 94 14.18 -3.57 -16.19
N ALA A 95 14.70 -3.90 -15.00
CA ALA A 95 16.00 -4.58 -14.87
C ALA A 95 16.04 -5.94 -15.58
N THR A 96 14.94 -6.68 -15.54
CA THR A 96 14.79 -8.03 -16.13
C THR A 96 14.50 -8.01 -17.63
N VAL A 97 14.07 -6.88 -18.17
CA VAL A 97 13.62 -6.74 -19.56
C VAL A 97 14.42 -5.70 -20.35
N LYS A 98 15.64 -5.37 -19.91
CA LYS A 98 16.51 -4.41 -20.61
C LYS A 98 16.67 -4.77 -22.08
N GLY A 99 16.45 -3.78 -22.96
CA GLY A 99 16.50 -3.95 -24.42
C GLY A 99 15.29 -4.66 -25.02
N GLN A 100 14.35 -5.15 -24.20
CA GLN A 100 13.11 -5.76 -24.64
C GLN A 100 11.97 -4.75 -24.61
N THR A 101 10.89 -5.07 -25.33
CA THR A 101 9.67 -4.28 -25.31
C THR A 101 8.88 -4.49 -24.03
N TYR A 102 8.17 -3.46 -23.58
CA TYR A 102 7.25 -3.51 -22.44
C TYR A 102 5.97 -2.71 -22.73
N GLY A 103 4.95 -2.93 -21.91
CA GLY A 103 3.62 -2.33 -22.09
C GLY A 103 2.87 -2.95 -23.27
N ASP A 104 1.92 -2.20 -23.82
CA ASP A 104 1.10 -2.63 -24.95
C ASP A 104 1.94 -2.76 -26.25
N PRO A 105 2.03 -3.96 -26.84
CA PRO A 105 2.69 -4.14 -28.14
C PRO A 105 2.01 -3.38 -29.28
N ALA A 106 0.70 -3.13 -29.17
CA ALA A 106 -0.12 -2.41 -30.15
C ALA A 106 -0.17 -0.90 -29.88
N ARG A 107 0.65 -0.39 -28.95
CA ARG A 107 0.72 1.03 -28.61
C ARG A 107 0.89 1.90 -29.87
N PRO A 108 0.08 2.95 -30.07
CA PRO A 108 0.30 3.94 -31.13
C PRO A 108 1.72 4.54 -31.06
N GLY A 109 2.44 4.51 -32.18
CA GLY A 109 3.86 4.89 -32.23
C GLY A 109 4.83 3.79 -31.81
N GLY A 110 4.34 2.56 -31.62
CA GLY A 110 5.13 1.37 -31.33
C GLY A 110 5.28 1.07 -29.83
N ALA A 111 5.55 -0.21 -29.56
CA ALA A 111 5.87 -0.70 -28.22
C ALA A 111 7.06 0.06 -27.62
N ARG A 112 7.01 0.35 -26.32
CA ARG A 112 8.14 0.96 -25.62
C ARG A 112 9.24 -0.08 -25.45
N VAL A 113 10.50 0.35 -25.53
CA VAL A 113 11.67 -0.50 -25.27
C VAL A 113 12.33 -0.04 -23.97
N ALA A 114 12.61 -0.98 -23.09
CA ALA A 114 13.29 -0.72 -21.83
C ALA A 114 14.74 -0.28 -22.11
N SER A 115 15.00 1.01 -21.95
CA SER A 115 16.32 1.60 -22.22
C SER A 115 17.41 1.01 -21.30
N SER A 116 18.66 1.06 -21.74
CA SER A 116 19.81 0.51 -21.00
C SER A 116 20.02 1.14 -19.62
N GLY A 117 19.70 2.44 -19.48
CA GLY A 117 19.74 3.18 -18.21
C GLY A 117 18.78 2.61 -17.15
N GLY A 118 17.67 2.03 -17.59
CA GLY A 118 16.71 1.29 -16.79
C GLY A 118 15.87 2.13 -15.81
N MET A 119 14.57 1.87 -15.76
CA MET A 119 13.72 2.23 -14.62
C MET A 119 13.98 1.25 -13.45
N PRO A 120 14.24 1.75 -12.23
CA PRO A 120 14.35 0.89 -11.05
C PRO A 120 12.98 0.34 -10.64
N GLY A 121 12.97 -0.82 -9.98
CA GLY A 121 11.77 -1.34 -9.32
C GLY A 121 11.59 -0.71 -7.95
N PHE A 122 10.34 -0.49 -7.54
CA PHE A 122 9.97 0.17 -6.28
C PHE A 122 9.39 -0.79 -5.24
N ALA A 123 9.26 -2.09 -5.57
CA ALA A 123 8.87 -3.11 -4.60
C ALA A 123 9.82 -3.09 -3.38
N GLY A 124 9.25 -2.97 -2.19
CA GLY A 124 10.00 -2.89 -0.93
C GLY A 124 10.60 -1.51 -0.61
N ARG A 125 10.59 -0.56 -1.55
CA ARG A 125 10.87 0.86 -1.27
C ARG A 125 9.59 1.62 -0.94
N LEU A 126 8.52 1.34 -1.67
CA LEU A 126 7.19 1.91 -1.47
C LEU A 126 6.23 0.82 -0.98
N THR A 127 5.22 1.20 -0.18
CA THR A 127 4.14 0.29 0.17
C THR A 127 3.21 0.05 -1.02
N PRO A 128 2.41 -1.03 -1.04
CA PRO A 128 1.43 -1.26 -2.10
C PRO A 128 0.45 -0.10 -2.28
N GLU A 129 0.05 0.56 -1.18
CA GLU A 129 -0.84 1.71 -1.21
C GLU A 129 -0.16 2.95 -1.81
N GLU A 130 1.13 3.16 -1.55
CA GLU A 130 1.91 4.22 -2.16
C GLU A 130 2.13 3.99 -3.65
N ILE A 131 2.40 2.74 -4.05
CA ILE A 131 2.53 2.36 -5.47
C ILE A 131 1.20 2.58 -6.19
N LEU A 132 0.08 2.17 -5.59
CA LEU A 132 -1.24 2.43 -6.16
C LEU A 132 -1.52 3.94 -6.27
N ALA A 133 -1.20 4.72 -5.24
CA ALA A 133 -1.42 6.16 -5.24
C ALA A 133 -0.62 6.87 -6.34
N VAL A 134 0.67 6.56 -6.51
CA VAL A 134 1.49 7.15 -7.57
C VAL A 134 1.04 6.66 -8.95
N THR A 135 0.62 5.41 -9.08
CA THR A 135 0.05 4.87 -10.32
C THR A 135 -1.18 5.66 -10.75
N ILE A 136 -2.10 5.93 -9.82
CA ILE A 136 -3.31 6.72 -10.10
C ILE A 136 -2.92 8.15 -10.51
N TYR A 137 -2.00 8.78 -9.79
CA TYR A 137 -1.51 10.11 -10.15
C TYR A 137 -0.92 10.16 -11.57
N GLU A 138 -0.05 9.21 -11.92
CA GLU A 138 0.59 9.13 -13.24
C GLU A 138 -0.40 8.85 -14.39
N ARG A 139 -1.54 8.21 -14.10
CA ARG A 139 -2.55 7.84 -15.10
C ARG A 139 -3.63 8.89 -15.28
N GLU A 140 -3.99 9.58 -14.20
CA GLU A 140 -5.18 10.44 -14.15
C GLU A 140 -4.84 11.93 -14.09
N GLN A 141 -3.65 12.30 -13.61
CA GLN A 141 -3.31 13.69 -13.30
C GLN A 141 -2.08 14.22 -14.05
N LEU A 142 -1.31 13.35 -14.71
CA LEU A 142 -0.25 13.71 -15.67
C LEU A 142 -0.77 13.60 -17.11
#